data_AF-A0A2S9I1E6-F1
#
_entry.id   AF-A0A2S9I1E6-F1
#
_cell.length_a   1.000
_cell.length_b   1.000
_cell.length_c   1.000
_cell.angle_alpha   90.00
_cell.angle_beta   90.00
_cell.angle_gamma   90.00
#
_symmetry.space_group_name_H-M   'P 1'
#
loop_
_entity.id
_entity.type
_entity.pdbx_description
1 polymer ?
#
loop_
_entity_poly.entity_id
_entity_poly.type
_entity_poly.pdbx_seq_one_letter_code
_entity_poly.pdbx_strand_id
1 'polypeptide(L)'
;MKNKLLVALATVCLSLTACNSTEQTKDVQANEKKDNNVEQQTGTTSPKAKEITEKSTVERLSQDHNVSLEGDGENSSDFFELKSGFVIAEVEHTGESNAILELKDEQGNDAGSLSNFIGNGKEKRLVLIKKSGKYFINPTADGHWKVNMSQSISMDKVITTPGTISGHGSDAVFVKLEKGLKELHGVHMNGESNFIVELNDSIVFNEIGAADTTKKMPVKENGIHIFTIQADGDWTIEVK
;
A
#
# COMPACT_ATOMS: atom_id res chain seq x y z
N MET A 1 29.47 -49.98 4.66
CA MET A 1 30.13 -49.81 3.36
C MET A 1 30.39 -48.32 3.16
N LYS A 2 31.67 -47.93 3.20
CA LYS A 2 32.15 -46.56 3.03
C LYS A 2 32.51 -46.40 1.55
N ASN A 3 32.03 -45.37 0.86
CA ASN A 3 32.68 -44.87 -0.35
C ASN A 3 32.79 -43.35 -0.25
N LYS A 4 34.03 -42.91 0.04
CA LYS A 4 34.53 -41.56 -0.18
C LYS A 4 34.83 -41.43 -1.67
N LEU A 5 34.48 -40.30 -2.29
CA LEU A 5 35.17 -39.82 -3.48
C LEU A 5 35.60 -38.37 -3.26
N LEU A 6 36.80 -38.09 -3.75
CA LEU A 6 37.72 -37.01 -3.40
C LEU A 6 38.22 -36.41 -4.73
N VAL A 7 38.77 -35.18 -4.67
CA VAL A 7 39.57 -34.47 -5.69
C VAL A 7 38.72 -33.82 -6.81
N ALA A 8 38.93 -32.58 -7.28
CA ALA A 8 40.14 -31.77 -7.38
C ALA A 8 39.89 -30.24 -7.28
N LEU A 9 40.81 -29.55 -6.62
CA LEU A 9 41.02 -28.10 -6.72
C LEU A 9 41.74 -27.78 -8.04
N ALA A 10 41.34 -26.68 -8.69
CA ALA A 10 42.17 -25.97 -9.66
C ALA A 10 42.32 -24.50 -9.20
N THR A 11 43.51 -24.22 -8.67
CA THR A 11 44.01 -22.89 -8.36
C THR A 11 44.51 -22.24 -9.64
N VAL A 12 44.09 -21.01 -9.93
CA VAL A 12 44.81 -20.13 -10.87
C VAL A 12 45.28 -18.92 -10.08
N CYS A 13 46.59 -18.70 -10.14
CA CYS A 13 47.32 -17.62 -9.52
C CYS A 13 48.08 -16.86 -10.61
N LEU A 14 48.53 -15.64 -10.25
CA LEU A 14 49.40 -14.69 -10.96
C LEU A 14 48.66 -13.70 -11.88
N SER A 15 48.92 -12.39 -11.85
CA SER A 15 49.94 -11.62 -11.13
C SER A 15 49.59 -10.12 -11.10
N LEU A 16 50.14 -9.44 -10.10
CA LEU A 16 50.12 -8.00 -9.83
C LEU A 16 50.58 -7.13 -11.02
N THR A 17 50.02 -5.93 -11.14
CA THR A 17 50.83 -4.72 -11.39
C THR A 17 50.19 -3.53 -10.70
N ALA A 18 50.89 -3.00 -9.70
CA ALA A 18 50.64 -1.70 -9.09
C ALA A 18 51.25 -0.60 -9.97
N CYS A 19 50.60 0.55 -10.06
CA CYS A 19 51.28 1.83 -10.24
C CYS A 19 50.51 2.89 -9.45
N ASN A 20 51.08 3.23 -8.30
CA ASN A 20 50.86 4.49 -7.61
C ASN A 20 52.02 5.40 -8.04
N SER A 21 51.75 6.62 -8.49
CA SER A 21 52.75 7.69 -8.50
C SER A 21 52.08 9.06 -8.46
N THR A 22 52.40 9.75 -7.38
CA THR A 22 52.09 11.12 -7.00
C THR A 22 52.80 12.14 -7.90
N GLU A 23 52.27 13.37 -7.88
CA GLU A 23 52.96 14.68 -7.85
C GLU A 23 52.81 15.68 -9.01
N GLN A 24 52.61 16.93 -8.54
CA GLN A 24 52.86 18.25 -9.12
C GLN A 24 51.72 19.06 -9.75
N THR A 25 51.09 19.84 -8.85
CA THR A 25 50.81 21.28 -8.92
C THR A 25 51.43 22.08 -10.06
N LYS A 26 50.59 22.90 -10.72
CA LYS A 26 50.92 24.28 -11.12
C LYS A 26 49.70 25.18 -10.97
N ASP A 27 49.89 26.23 -10.18
CA ASP A 27 49.08 27.43 -10.10
C ASP A 27 48.99 28.16 -11.46
N VAL A 28 47.80 28.66 -11.80
CA VAL A 28 47.65 29.96 -12.48
C VAL A 28 46.42 30.66 -11.89
N GLN A 29 46.66 31.83 -11.30
CA GLN A 29 45.68 32.78 -10.79
C GLN A 29 44.92 33.51 -11.91
N ALA A 30 43.66 33.80 -11.56
CA ALA A 30 42.90 35.04 -11.80
C ALA A 30 42.57 35.47 -13.25
N ASN A 31 41.25 35.56 -13.53
CA ASN A 31 40.67 36.89 -13.63
C ASN A 31 39.17 36.90 -13.28
N GLU A 32 38.79 37.85 -12.45
CA GLU A 32 37.42 38.15 -12.05
C GLU A 32 36.62 38.77 -13.20
N LYS A 33 35.34 38.42 -13.31
CA LYS A 33 34.32 39.39 -13.68
C LYS A 33 33.01 39.06 -12.95
N LYS A 34 32.64 39.98 -12.06
CA LYS A 34 31.33 40.10 -11.43
C LYS A 34 30.27 40.35 -12.49
N ASP A 35 29.12 39.71 -12.35
CA ASP A 35 27.83 40.35 -12.57
C ASP A 35 26.81 39.77 -11.57
N ASN A 36 26.32 40.64 -10.70
CA ASN A 36 25.18 40.41 -9.82
C ASN A 36 23.91 40.80 -10.61
N ASN A 37 22.88 39.97 -10.63
CA ASN A 37 21.58 40.19 -9.98
C ASN A 37 20.47 39.29 -10.58
N VAL A 38 19.79 38.58 -9.66
CA VAL A 38 18.32 38.43 -9.56
C VAL A 38 17.57 38.00 -10.82
N GLU A 39 17.09 36.75 -10.81
CA GLU A 39 15.64 36.56 -10.80
C GLU A 39 15.24 35.30 -10.04
N GLN A 40 14.60 35.57 -8.91
CA GLN A 40 13.87 34.69 -8.04
C GLN A 40 12.72 34.09 -8.86
N GLN A 41 12.84 32.83 -9.29
CA GLN A 41 11.68 32.08 -9.77
C GLN A 41 10.80 31.73 -8.57
N THR A 42 10.03 32.73 -8.11
CA THR A 42 8.75 32.48 -7.47
C THR A 42 7.90 31.71 -8.47
N GLY A 43 7.82 30.39 -8.27
CA GLY A 43 6.87 29.53 -8.94
C GLY A 43 5.45 29.92 -8.54
N THR A 44 4.91 30.94 -9.20
CA THR A 44 3.49 31.29 -9.13
C THR A 44 2.75 30.18 -9.87
N THR A 45 2.46 29.07 -9.18
CA THR A 45 1.48 28.11 -9.67
C THR A 45 0.17 28.85 -9.85
N SER A 46 -0.23 29.06 -11.11
CA SER A 46 -1.52 29.68 -11.45
C SER A 46 -2.64 28.94 -10.72
N PRO A 47 -3.60 29.64 -10.08
CA PRO A 47 -4.76 29.02 -9.42
C PRO A 47 -5.47 28.04 -10.35
N LYS A 48 -5.50 28.35 -11.64
CA LYS A 48 -6.10 27.53 -12.70
C LYS A 48 -5.35 26.20 -12.92
N ALA A 49 -4.03 26.15 -12.72
CA ALA A 49 -3.25 24.91 -12.86
C ALA A 49 -3.42 23.97 -11.65
N LYS A 50 -3.53 24.52 -10.43
CA LYS A 50 -3.92 23.74 -9.24
C LYS A 50 -5.36 23.24 -9.34
N GLU A 51 -6.28 24.09 -9.77
CA GLU A 51 -7.69 23.74 -9.95
C GLU A 51 -7.89 22.65 -11.03
N ILE A 52 -7.17 22.70 -12.15
CA ILE A 52 -7.20 21.64 -13.18
C ILE A 52 -6.59 20.33 -12.65
N THR A 53 -5.53 20.41 -11.83
CA THR A 53 -4.86 19.22 -11.26
C THR A 53 -5.71 18.58 -10.16
N GLU A 54 -6.31 19.38 -9.28
CA GLU A 54 -7.24 18.93 -8.24
C GLU A 54 -8.51 18.37 -8.87
N LYS A 55 -9.10 19.05 -9.86
CA LYS A 55 -10.29 18.54 -10.59
C LYS A 55 -10.01 17.24 -11.33
N SER A 56 -8.87 17.12 -12.02
CA SER A 56 -8.48 15.88 -12.72
C SER A 56 -8.17 14.73 -11.75
N THR A 57 -7.68 15.05 -10.54
CA THR A 57 -7.45 14.05 -9.50
C THR A 57 -8.78 13.59 -8.89
N VAL A 58 -9.69 14.51 -8.60
CA VAL A 58 -11.05 14.19 -8.11
C VAL A 58 -11.86 13.40 -9.16
N GLU A 59 -11.80 13.77 -10.45
CA GLU A 59 -12.47 13.02 -11.54
C GLU A 59 -11.88 11.62 -11.76
N ARG A 60 -10.58 11.43 -11.56
CA ARG A 60 -9.96 10.08 -11.59
C ARG A 60 -10.36 9.24 -10.39
N LEU A 61 -10.44 9.83 -9.20
CA LEU A 61 -10.91 9.16 -7.99
C LEU A 61 -12.42 8.87 -8.02
N SER A 62 -13.17 9.45 -8.96
CA SER A 62 -14.61 9.26 -9.12
C SER A 62 -15.03 8.43 -10.33
N GLN A 63 -14.09 7.89 -11.12
CA GLN A 63 -14.45 6.96 -12.19
C GLN A 63 -14.81 5.60 -11.58
N ASP A 64 -16.11 5.36 -11.51
CA ASP A 64 -16.69 4.16 -10.91
C ASP A 64 -16.42 2.92 -11.76
N HIS A 65 -15.24 2.34 -11.59
CA HIS A 65 -14.93 1.01 -12.10
C HIS A 65 -15.18 0.00 -10.98
N ASN A 66 -16.39 -0.57 -10.99
CA ASN A 66 -16.81 -1.60 -10.05
C ASN A 66 -16.83 -2.96 -10.73
N VAL A 67 -16.36 -3.97 -10.02
CA VAL A 67 -16.41 -5.37 -10.44
C VAL A 67 -17.05 -6.17 -9.33
N SER A 68 -18.03 -7.01 -9.67
CA SER A 68 -18.67 -7.94 -8.74
C SER A 68 -18.56 -9.34 -9.31
N LEU A 69 -18.00 -10.25 -8.52
CA LEU A 69 -17.72 -11.63 -8.89
C LEU A 69 -18.16 -12.54 -7.75
N GLU A 70 -18.57 -13.74 -8.09
CA GLU A 70 -18.92 -14.78 -7.14
C GLU A 70 -18.45 -16.14 -7.66
N GLY A 71 -18.26 -17.08 -6.74
CA GLY A 71 -17.88 -18.44 -7.07
C GLY A 71 -17.91 -19.34 -5.84
N ASP A 72 -17.55 -20.60 -6.05
CA ASP A 72 -17.63 -21.63 -5.01
C ASP A 72 -16.33 -22.42 -4.93
N GLY A 73 -15.85 -22.61 -3.70
CA GLY A 73 -14.66 -23.38 -3.39
C GLY A 73 -13.42 -22.85 -4.12
N GLU A 74 -12.62 -23.77 -4.65
CA GLU A 74 -11.34 -23.49 -5.30
C GLU A 74 -11.44 -23.08 -6.79
N ASN A 75 -12.65 -22.87 -7.32
CA ASN A 75 -12.80 -22.51 -8.73
C ASN A 75 -12.36 -21.06 -8.98
N SER A 76 -11.41 -20.85 -9.89
CA SER A 76 -11.00 -19.51 -10.31
C SER A 76 -12.16 -18.74 -10.97
N SER A 77 -12.17 -17.42 -10.83
CA SER A 77 -13.14 -16.56 -11.52
C SER A 77 -12.87 -16.49 -13.03
N ASP A 78 -13.86 -16.00 -13.79
CA ASP A 78 -13.61 -15.45 -15.12
C ASP A 78 -12.64 -14.26 -15.07
N PHE A 79 -12.04 -13.93 -16.22
CA PHE A 79 -11.25 -12.72 -16.36
C PHE A 79 -12.11 -11.47 -16.29
N PHE A 80 -11.60 -10.44 -15.62
CA PHE A 80 -12.19 -9.10 -15.55
C PHE A 80 -11.10 -8.04 -15.72
N GLU A 81 -11.49 -6.82 -16.07
CA GLU A 81 -10.55 -5.72 -16.24
C GLU A 81 -10.38 -4.93 -14.94
N LEU A 82 -9.15 -4.50 -14.67
CA LEU A 82 -8.83 -3.48 -13.66
C LEU A 82 -7.95 -2.41 -14.28
N LYS A 83 -8.07 -1.18 -13.78
CA LYS A 83 -7.17 -0.07 -14.09
C LYS A 83 -6.00 -0.06 -13.11
N SER A 84 -4.85 0.47 -13.53
CA SER A 84 -3.77 0.79 -12.61
C SER A 84 -4.23 1.80 -11.55
N GLY A 85 -3.81 1.61 -10.30
CA GLY A 85 -4.26 2.41 -9.15
C GLY A 85 -4.67 1.51 -7.99
N PHE A 86 -5.37 2.05 -7.01
CA PHE A 86 -5.91 1.23 -5.93
C PHE A 86 -7.19 0.50 -6.38
N VAL A 87 -7.47 -0.61 -5.71
CA VAL A 87 -8.74 -1.32 -5.68
C VAL A 87 -9.09 -1.55 -4.22
N ILE A 88 -10.32 -1.24 -3.83
CA ILE A 88 -10.89 -1.67 -2.56
C ILE A 88 -11.67 -2.95 -2.85
N ALA A 89 -11.26 -4.06 -2.26
CA ALA A 89 -11.93 -5.34 -2.38
C ALA A 89 -12.68 -5.65 -1.08
N GLU A 90 -13.98 -5.87 -1.18
CA GLU A 90 -14.83 -6.40 -0.11
C GLU A 90 -15.13 -7.87 -0.44
N VAL A 91 -14.59 -8.77 0.37
CA VAL A 91 -14.75 -10.22 0.24
C VAL A 91 -15.76 -10.70 1.27
N GLU A 92 -16.67 -11.59 0.85
CA GLU A 92 -17.54 -12.37 1.72
C GLU A 92 -17.30 -13.86 1.45
N HIS A 93 -17.29 -14.69 2.49
CA HIS A 93 -17.13 -16.14 2.38
C HIS A 93 -18.07 -16.86 3.35
N THR A 94 -18.67 -17.99 2.94
CA THR A 94 -19.63 -18.75 3.75
C THR A 94 -19.17 -20.17 4.11
N GLY A 95 -17.91 -20.52 3.87
CA GLY A 95 -17.31 -21.81 4.28
C GLY A 95 -16.80 -21.82 5.72
N GLU A 96 -16.18 -22.92 6.13
CA GLU A 96 -15.64 -23.11 7.50
C GLU A 96 -14.10 -23.11 7.54
N SER A 97 -13.46 -23.21 6.38
CA SER A 97 -12.00 -23.27 6.24
C SER A 97 -11.43 -21.97 5.68
N ASN A 98 -10.24 -22.03 5.08
CA ASN A 98 -9.55 -20.89 4.50
C ASN A 98 -10.45 -20.09 3.55
N ALA A 99 -10.37 -18.78 3.62
CA ALA A 99 -10.94 -17.83 2.66
C ALA A 99 -9.79 -17.01 2.08
N ILE A 100 -8.88 -17.66 1.37
CA ILE A 100 -7.68 -17.02 0.81
C ILE A 100 -7.95 -16.75 -0.68
N LEU A 101 -8.30 -15.52 -1.01
CA LEU A 101 -8.54 -15.12 -2.40
C LEU A 101 -7.37 -14.28 -2.88
N GLU A 102 -6.63 -14.80 -3.86
CA GLU A 102 -5.52 -14.09 -4.50
C GLU A 102 -5.94 -13.50 -5.84
N LEU A 103 -5.51 -12.27 -6.09
CA LEU A 103 -5.65 -11.62 -7.39
C LEU A 103 -4.44 -11.98 -8.24
N LYS A 104 -4.69 -12.50 -9.45
CA LYS A 104 -3.66 -12.85 -10.42
C LYS A 104 -3.83 -12.03 -11.69
N ASP A 105 -2.73 -11.66 -12.34
CA ASP A 105 -2.75 -11.04 -13.67
C ASP A 105 -3.11 -12.05 -14.79
N GLU A 106 -3.28 -11.58 -16.02
CA GLU A 106 -3.58 -12.44 -17.19
C GLU A 106 -2.53 -13.55 -17.45
N GLN A 107 -1.31 -13.41 -16.91
CA GLN A 107 -0.25 -14.40 -17.03
C GLN A 107 -0.18 -15.35 -15.83
N GLY A 108 -1.03 -15.16 -14.81
CA GLY A 108 -1.06 -15.94 -13.59
C GLY A 108 -0.07 -15.49 -12.50
N ASN A 109 0.56 -14.31 -12.65
CA ASN A 109 1.44 -13.77 -11.61
C ASN A 109 0.64 -13.08 -10.50
N ASP A 110 1.22 -13.03 -9.30
CA ASP A 110 0.63 -12.38 -8.14
C ASP A 110 0.44 -10.87 -8.36
N ALA A 111 -0.81 -10.42 -8.23
CA ALA A 111 -1.19 -9.01 -8.30
C ALA A 111 -1.71 -8.46 -6.97
N GLY A 112 -2.02 -9.32 -6.00
CA GLY A 112 -2.40 -8.93 -4.64
C GLY A 112 -3.15 -10.02 -3.88
N SER A 113 -3.37 -9.80 -2.59
CA SER A 113 -4.19 -10.67 -1.74
C SER A 113 -5.48 -9.92 -1.36
N LEU A 114 -6.63 -10.47 -1.74
CA LEU A 114 -7.95 -9.88 -1.52
C LEU A 114 -8.50 -10.25 -0.14
N SER A 115 -8.17 -11.44 0.35
CA SER A 115 -8.50 -11.90 1.71
C SER A 115 -7.50 -12.94 2.20
N ASN A 116 -7.41 -13.11 3.52
CA ASN A 116 -6.71 -14.21 4.18
C ASN A 116 -7.25 -14.37 5.61
N PHE A 117 -8.36 -15.09 5.74
CA PHE A 117 -8.97 -15.45 7.00
C PHE A 117 -9.50 -16.89 6.97
N ILE A 118 -9.98 -17.39 8.11
CA ILE A 118 -10.56 -18.74 8.24
C ILE A 118 -12.02 -18.61 8.64
N GLY A 119 -12.87 -19.42 8.03
CA GLY A 119 -14.29 -19.55 8.34
C GLY A 119 -15.18 -18.63 7.52
N ASN A 120 -16.39 -18.44 8.05
CA ASN A 120 -17.40 -17.56 7.49
C ASN A 120 -17.13 -16.14 7.97
N GLY A 121 -17.13 -15.18 7.04
CA GLY A 121 -16.87 -13.80 7.40
C GLY A 121 -16.78 -12.87 6.21
N LYS A 122 -16.36 -11.65 6.53
CA LYS A 122 -16.10 -10.59 5.55
C LYS A 122 -14.75 -9.96 5.84
N GLU A 123 -14.06 -9.57 4.78
CA GLU A 123 -12.82 -8.83 4.89
C GLU A 123 -12.80 -7.72 3.84
N LYS A 124 -12.31 -6.53 4.20
CA LYS A 124 -12.06 -5.46 3.24
C LYS A 124 -10.58 -5.14 3.18
N ARG A 125 -10.03 -5.06 1.97
CA ARG A 125 -8.62 -4.75 1.72
C ARG A 125 -8.43 -3.73 0.62
N LEU A 126 -7.36 -2.95 0.74
CA LEU A 126 -6.83 -2.14 -0.36
C LEU A 126 -5.72 -2.90 -1.07
N VAL A 127 -5.77 -2.95 -2.40
CA VAL A 127 -4.74 -3.56 -3.26
C VAL A 127 -4.26 -2.54 -4.28
N LEU A 128 -2.95 -2.47 -4.52
CA LEU A 128 -2.37 -1.59 -5.55
C LEU A 128 -2.12 -2.35 -6.86
N ILE A 129 -2.88 -1.99 -7.88
CA ILE A 129 -2.78 -2.49 -9.25
C ILE A 129 -1.71 -1.71 -10.00
N LYS A 130 -0.62 -2.38 -10.34
CA LYS A 130 0.54 -1.75 -11.01
C LYS A 130 0.26 -1.41 -12.47
N LYS A 131 -0.58 -2.18 -13.16
CA LYS A 131 -0.82 -2.05 -14.60
C LYS A 131 -2.29 -2.32 -14.93
N SER A 132 -2.91 -1.51 -15.78
CA SER A 132 -4.24 -1.81 -16.30
C SER A 132 -4.22 -3.08 -17.16
N GLY A 133 -5.25 -3.91 -17.08
CA GLY A 133 -5.34 -5.15 -17.85
C GLY A 133 -6.38 -6.12 -17.32
N LYS A 134 -6.29 -7.37 -17.78
CA LYS A 134 -7.14 -8.47 -17.31
C LYS A 134 -6.53 -9.15 -16.09
N TYR A 135 -7.40 -9.54 -15.19
CA TYR A 135 -7.10 -10.21 -13.93
C TYR A 135 -8.12 -11.30 -13.68
N PHE A 136 -7.79 -12.24 -12.79
CA PHE A 136 -8.72 -13.24 -12.28
C PHE A 136 -8.45 -13.50 -10.80
N ILE A 137 -9.44 -14.05 -10.10
CA ILE A 137 -9.32 -14.48 -8.70
C ILE A 137 -8.96 -15.95 -8.68
N ASN A 138 -7.91 -16.31 -7.95
CA ASN A 138 -7.51 -17.68 -7.68
C ASN A 138 -7.74 -18.02 -6.19
N PRO A 139 -8.87 -18.65 -5.84
CA PRO A 139 -9.23 -18.92 -4.45
C PRO A 139 -8.60 -20.20 -3.90
N THR A 140 -8.32 -20.19 -2.61
CA THR A 140 -8.25 -21.38 -1.76
C THR A 140 -9.36 -21.23 -0.73
N ALA A 141 -10.50 -21.87 -1.03
CA ALA A 141 -11.73 -21.78 -0.26
C ALA A 141 -12.52 -23.09 -0.29
N ASP A 142 -13.32 -23.33 0.74
CA ASP A 142 -14.21 -24.50 0.85
C ASP A 142 -15.69 -24.15 0.64
N GLY A 143 -16.06 -22.88 0.70
CA GLY A 143 -17.43 -22.39 0.56
C GLY A 143 -17.65 -21.40 -0.58
N HIS A 144 -18.86 -20.84 -0.62
CA HIS A 144 -19.20 -19.77 -1.54
C HIS A 144 -18.43 -18.51 -1.16
N TRP A 145 -17.93 -17.79 -2.16
CA TRP A 145 -17.30 -16.50 -1.99
C TRP A 145 -17.89 -15.46 -2.94
N LYS A 146 -17.90 -14.21 -2.49
CA LYS A 146 -18.29 -13.05 -3.28
C LYS A 146 -17.27 -11.95 -3.09
N VAL A 147 -16.88 -11.29 -4.17
CA VAL A 147 -15.95 -10.15 -4.16
C VAL A 147 -16.57 -8.97 -4.87
N ASN A 148 -16.69 -7.85 -4.16
CA ASN A 148 -17.01 -6.55 -4.74
C ASN A 148 -15.74 -5.70 -4.73
N MET A 149 -15.32 -5.21 -5.90
CA MET A 149 -14.17 -4.36 -6.07
C MET A 149 -14.58 -2.99 -6.56
N SER A 150 -14.01 -1.93 -6.00
CA SER A 150 -14.18 -0.56 -6.46
C SER A 150 -12.83 0.15 -6.63
N GLN A 151 -12.69 0.93 -7.70
CA GLN A 151 -11.55 1.82 -7.95
C GLN A 151 -11.92 3.30 -7.81
N SER A 152 -12.91 3.59 -6.98
CA SER A 152 -13.37 4.94 -6.70
C SER A 152 -13.41 5.22 -5.20
N ILE A 153 -13.38 6.50 -4.84
CA ILE A 153 -13.64 6.95 -3.47
C ILE A 153 -15.06 7.50 -3.42
N SER A 154 -15.94 6.82 -2.66
CA SER A 154 -17.25 7.36 -2.32
C SER A 154 -17.07 8.55 -1.36
N MET A 155 -17.10 9.77 -1.91
CA MET A 155 -16.81 11.00 -1.15
C MET A 155 -17.74 11.23 0.05
N ASP A 156 -18.96 10.68 -0.01
CA ASP A 156 -19.94 10.65 1.09
C ASP A 156 -19.53 9.74 2.26
N LYS A 157 -18.64 8.76 2.01
CA LYS A 157 -18.08 7.85 3.02
C LYS A 157 -16.76 8.32 3.61
N VAL A 158 -16.20 9.44 3.13
CA VAL A 158 -14.94 9.98 3.65
C VAL A 158 -15.18 10.60 5.02
N ILE A 159 -14.50 10.08 6.04
CA ILE A 159 -14.65 10.56 7.41
C ILE A 159 -13.89 11.89 7.60
N THR A 160 -14.51 12.86 8.24
CA THR A 160 -13.86 14.13 8.62
C THR A 160 -13.30 14.02 10.04
N THR A 161 -12.09 14.52 10.24
CA THR A 161 -11.38 14.53 11.53
C THR A 161 -11.25 15.96 12.08
N PRO A 162 -11.02 16.17 13.39
CA PRO A 162 -10.80 15.18 14.45
C PRO A 162 -12.05 14.37 14.80
N GLY A 163 -11.87 13.19 15.40
CA GLY A 163 -12.97 12.30 15.77
C GLY A 163 -12.54 10.85 15.90
N THR A 164 -13.51 9.99 16.22
CA THR A 164 -13.29 8.54 16.36
C THR A 164 -13.87 7.79 15.17
N ILE A 165 -13.06 6.87 14.64
CA ILE A 165 -13.42 5.93 13.59
C ILE A 165 -13.52 4.56 14.26
N SER A 166 -14.49 3.74 13.86
CA SER A 166 -14.67 2.39 14.39
C SER A 166 -14.96 1.39 13.28
N GLY A 167 -14.54 0.15 13.46
CA GLY A 167 -14.87 -0.95 12.55
C GLY A 167 -14.62 -2.31 13.19
N HIS A 168 -14.71 -3.35 12.38
CA HIS A 168 -14.52 -4.74 12.77
C HIS A 168 -13.74 -5.48 11.69
N GLY A 169 -12.77 -6.31 12.09
CA GLY A 169 -11.92 -7.04 11.15
C GLY A 169 -11.02 -6.11 10.31
N SER A 170 -10.37 -6.65 9.29
CA SER A 170 -9.60 -5.83 8.36
C SER A 170 -10.49 -4.89 7.54
N ASP A 171 -10.05 -3.65 7.37
CA ASP A 171 -10.79 -2.61 6.67
C ASP A 171 -9.88 -1.58 5.97
N ALA A 172 -10.48 -0.77 5.10
CA ALA A 172 -9.87 0.38 4.46
C ALA A 172 -10.79 1.60 4.58
N VAL A 173 -10.34 2.63 5.29
CA VAL A 173 -11.16 3.82 5.59
C VAL A 173 -10.49 5.09 5.08
N PHE A 174 -11.23 5.83 4.24
CA PHE A 174 -10.79 7.13 3.77
C PHE A 174 -11.13 8.23 4.77
N VAL A 175 -10.15 9.07 5.06
CA VAL A 175 -10.23 10.13 6.07
C VAL A 175 -9.70 11.44 5.50
N LYS A 176 -10.36 12.55 5.81
CA LYS A 176 -9.83 13.88 5.51
C LYS A 176 -8.93 14.31 6.67
N LEU A 177 -7.64 14.53 6.39
CA LEU A 177 -6.65 15.01 7.35
C LEU A 177 -6.04 16.33 6.89
N GLU A 178 -5.71 17.16 7.87
CA GLU A 178 -4.87 18.33 7.66
C GLU A 178 -3.40 17.98 7.93
N LYS A 179 -2.51 18.62 7.18
CA LYS A 179 -1.07 18.59 7.37
C LYS A 179 -0.71 18.97 8.81
N GLY A 180 0.24 18.25 9.37
CA GLY A 180 0.76 18.50 10.72
C GLY A 180 1.00 17.21 11.48
N LEU A 181 1.45 17.34 12.72
CA LEU A 181 1.59 16.21 13.61
C LEU A 181 0.22 15.86 14.18
N LYS A 182 -0.26 14.63 13.93
CA LYS A 182 -1.51 14.11 14.47
C LYS A 182 -1.23 13.12 15.58
N GLU A 183 -2.04 13.15 16.62
CA GLU A 183 -2.03 12.11 17.65
C GLU A 183 -3.17 11.12 17.35
N LEU A 184 -2.82 9.84 17.28
CA LEU A 184 -3.71 8.74 16.93
C LEU A 184 -3.77 7.80 18.12
N HIS A 185 -4.98 7.51 18.60
CA HIS A 185 -5.23 6.55 19.68
C HIS A 185 -6.03 5.37 19.12
N GLY A 186 -5.42 4.18 19.15
CA GLY A 186 -5.99 2.94 18.63
C GLY A 186 -6.40 2.01 19.76
N VAL A 187 -7.60 1.44 19.66
CA VAL A 187 -8.13 0.43 20.60
C VAL A 187 -8.60 -0.79 19.82
N HIS A 188 -8.24 -1.99 20.28
CA HIS A 188 -8.67 -3.28 19.73
C HIS A 188 -8.74 -4.27 20.89
N MET A 189 -9.87 -4.41 21.59
CA MET A 189 -9.92 -5.11 22.90
C MET A 189 -10.33 -6.57 22.84
N ASN A 190 -11.00 -6.99 21.76
CA ASN A 190 -11.60 -8.31 21.62
C ASN A 190 -11.02 -9.14 20.46
N GLY A 191 -9.91 -8.72 19.86
CA GLY A 191 -9.17 -9.55 18.93
C GLY A 191 -7.94 -10.18 19.56
N GLU A 192 -7.50 -11.28 18.96
CA GLU A 192 -6.41 -12.14 19.44
C GLU A 192 -5.22 -12.15 18.48
N SER A 193 -5.40 -11.60 17.27
CA SER A 193 -4.42 -11.59 16.18
C SER A 193 -3.87 -10.18 15.93
N ASN A 194 -3.24 -9.98 14.78
CA ASN A 194 -2.65 -8.71 14.37
C ASN A 194 -3.65 -7.56 14.49
N PHE A 195 -3.25 -6.48 15.16
CA PHE A 195 -3.84 -5.16 15.04
C PHE A 195 -2.81 -4.22 14.41
N ILE A 196 -2.82 -4.17 13.08
CA ILE A 196 -1.90 -3.36 12.29
C ILE A 196 -2.71 -2.26 11.63
N VAL A 197 -2.29 -1.02 11.83
CA VAL A 197 -2.90 0.15 11.20
C VAL A 197 -1.81 0.92 10.48
N GLU A 198 -2.02 1.21 9.20
CA GLU A 198 -1.15 2.08 8.42
C GLU A 198 -1.92 3.31 7.94
N LEU A 199 -1.20 4.43 7.79
CA LEU A 199 -1.70 5.65 7.16
C LEU A 199 -0.95 5.88 5.85
N ASN A 200 -1.62 5.74 4.70
CA ASN A 200 -0.99 5.83 3.36
C ASN A 200 0.32 5.02 3.25
N ASP A 201 0.37 3.78 3.73
CA ASP A 201 1.55 2.89 3.73
C ASP A 201 2.58 3.13 4.86
N SER A 202 2.30 4.05 5.80
CA SER A 202 3.15 4.24 6.99
C SER A 202 2.53 3.57 8.21
N ILE A 203 3.20 2.55 8.76
CA ILE A 203 2.75 1.85 9.97
C ILE A 203 2.59 2.85 11.13
N VAL A 204 1.38 2.87 11.70
CA VAL A 204 1.00 3.61 12.90
C VAL A 204 1.05 2.67 14.10
N PHE A 205 0.29 1.59 14.05
CA PHE A 205 0.20 0.56 15.09
C PHE A 205 0.61 -0.79 14.49
N ASN A 206 1.30 -1.62 15.27
CA ASN A 206 1.65 -2.99 14.91
C ASN A 206 1.69 -3.80 16.20
N GLU A 207 0.50 -4.20 16.63
CA GLU A 207 0.28 -4.91 17.89
C GLU A 207 -0.28 -6.32 17.59
N ILE A 208 -0.24 -7.20 18.58
CA ILE A 208 -0.86 -8.54 18.50
C ILE A 208 -1.82 -8.67 19.69
N GLY A 209 -3.06 -9.07 19.39
CA GLY A 209 -4.14 -9.24 20.34
C GLY A 209 -4.72 -7.91 20.83
N ALA A 210 -5.07 -7.88 22.11
CA ALA A 210 -5.70 -6.72 22.73
C ALA A 210 -4.72 -5.53 22.79
N ALA A 211 -5.13 -4.36 22.29
CA ALA A 211 -4.28 -3.17 22.21
C ALA A 211 -5.03 -1.89 22.59
N ASP A 212 -4.40 -1.05 23.42
CA ASP A 212 -4.81 0.33 23.75
C ASP A 212 -3.54 1.20 23.66
N THR A 213 -3.34 1.89 22.54
CA THR A 213 -2.05 2.47 22.19
C THR A 213 -2.18 3.83 21.51
N THR A 214 -1.27 4.75 21.82
CA THR A 214 -1.26 6.11 21.24
C THR A 214 0.07 6.37 20.52
N LYS A 215 0.00 6.93 19.32
CA LYS A 215 1.17 7.30 18.49
C LYS A 215 0.98 8.69 17.89
N LYS A 216 2.10 9.34 17.57
CA LYS A 216 2.11 10.62 16.84
C LYS A 216 2.69 10.42 15.46
N MET A 217 1.98 10.88 14.43
CA MET A 217 2.35 10.68 13.04
C MET A 217 2.29 12.00 12.26
N PRO A 218 3.32 12.31 11.44
CA PRO A 218 3.29 13.49 10.60
C PRO A 218 2.43 13.24 9.36
N VAL A 219 1.36 14.01 9.22
CA VAL A 219 0.60 14.15 7.98
C VAL A 219 1.32 15.18 7.10
N LYS A 220 1.79 14.75 5.93
CA LYS A 220 2.66 15.57 5.07
C LYS A 220 1.90 16.65 4.29
N GLU A 221 0.64 16.39 3.95
CA GLU A 221 -0.19 17.19 3.06
C GLU A 221 -1.64 17.23 3.55
N ASN A 222 -2.38 18.29 3.22
CA ASN A 222 -3.83 18.32 3.46
C ASN A 222 -4.50 17.44 2.41
N GLY A 223 -5.51 16.66 2.78
CA GLY A 223 -6.29 15.93 1.78
C GLY A 223 -7.00 14.70 2.32
N ILE A 224 -7.33 13.80 1.38
CA ILE A 224 -7.86 12.48 1.69
C ILE A 224 -6.67 11.54 1.88
N HIS A 225 -6.67 10.85 3.00
CA HIS A 225 -5.75 9.79 3.35
C HIS A 225 -6.52 8.50 3.55
N ILE A 226 -5.82 7.39 3.65
CA ILE A 226 -6.40 6.09 3.93
C ILE A 226 -5.75 5.47 5.15
N PHE A 227 -6.60 4.99 6.06
CA PHE A 227 -6.20 3.96 7.01
C PHE A 227 -6.44 2.59 6.38
N THR A 228 -5.40 1.77 6.36
CA THR A 228 -5.54 0.32 6.14
C THR A 228 -5.41 -0.35 7.50
N ILE A 229 -6.36 -1.22 7.82
CA ILE A 229 -6.46 -1.91 9.10
C ILE A 229 -6.42 -3.40 8.81
N GLN A 230 -5.56 -4.11 9.53
CA GLN A 230 -5.62 -5.56 9.67
C GLN A 230 -5.98 -5.85 11.13
N ALA A 231 -7.10 -6.53 11.33
CA ALA A 231 -7.66 -6.86 12.64
C ALA A 231 -8.54 -8.12 12.55
N ASP A 232 -8.75 -8.79 13.67
CA ASP A 232 -9.70 -9.91 13.82
C ASP A 232 -10.88 -9.59 14.76
N GLY A 233 -10.84 -8.45 15.45
CA GLY A 233 -11.89 -7.96 16.34
C GLY A 233 -12.39 -6.57 16.00
N ASP A 234 -13.14 -5.99 16.93
CA ASP A 234 -13.58 -4.60 16.89
C ASP A 234 -12.42 -3.67 17.20
N TRP A 235 -12.35 -2.56 16.47
CA TRP A 235 -11.33 -1.56 16.68
C TRP A 235 -11.89 -0.14 16.63
N THR A 236 -11.18 0.78 17.27
CA THR A 236 -11.37 2.22 17.12
C THR A 236 -10.03 2.92 16.87
N ILE A 237 -10.09 4.03 16.13
CA ILE A 237 -8.99 4.96 15.90
C ILE A 237 -9.51 6.37 16.15
N GLU A 238 -9.06 7.01 17.22
CA GLU A 238 -9.31 8.43 17.51
C GLU A 238 -8.19 9.29 16.91
N VAL A 239 -8.58 10.32 16.15
CA VAL A 239 -7.66 11.30 15.53
C VAL A 239 -7.80 12.65 16.25
N LYS A 240 -6.68 13.16 16.79
CA LYS A 240 -6.57 14.46 17.47
C LYS A 240 -5.68 15.43 16.70
#